data_AF-A0A4V2XI02-F1
#
_entry.id   AF-A0A4V2XI02-F1
#
_cell.length_a   1.000
_cell.length_b   1.000
_cell.length_c   1.000
_cell.angle_alpha   90.00
_cell.angle_beta   90.00
_cell.angle_gamma   90.00
#
_symmetry.space_group_name_H-M   'P 1'
#
loop_
_entity.id
_entity.type
_entity.pdbx_description
1 polymer ?
#
loop_
_entity_poly.entity_id
_entity_poly.type
_entity_poly.pdbx_seq_one_letter_code
_entity_poly.pdbx_strand_id
1 'polypeptide(L)'
;MATHVIPAPTPAPVAPTAAPSGAGPGTAPPAPVTGLSEAWLRLSAAFTDAVTDLTDREDLTVQCAPGLGRGAPGCFVPALATIELDGIHLRQDPGTCDPSWPTDRDRYPAMWGVLTHEAAHATHTRWNVPDGAPVAAADAALALEESRIEAAQIHR
;
A
#
# COMPACT_ATOMS: atom_id res chain seq x y z
N MET A 1 -47.62 -6.69 3.64
CA MET A 1 -46.49 -6.46 2.72
C MET A 1 -46.50 -4.98 2.36
N ALA A 2 -45.52 -4.22 2.85
CA ALA A 2 -45.45 -2.78 2.63
C ALA A 2 -44.61 -2.50 1.38
N THR A 3 -45.22 -1.91 0.36
CA THR A 3 -44.57 -1.53 -0.89
C THR A 3 -43.74 -0.28 -0.67
N HIS A 4 -42.41 -0.39 -0.73
CA HIS A 4 -41.51 0.76 -0.74
C HIS A 4 -41.51 1.35 -2.15
N VAL A 5 -42.06 2.55 -2.32
CA VAL A 5 -42.00 3.31 -3.57
C VAL A 5 -40.77 4.22 -3.51
N ILE A 6 -39.83 4.05 -4.44
CA ILE A 6 -38.66 4.92 -4.62
C ILE A 6 -39.08 6.06 -5.57
N PRO A 7 -38.94 7.35 -5.19
CA PRO A 7 -39.21 8.45 -6.11
C PRO A 7 -38.13 8.55 -7.18
N ALA A 8 -38.52 8.92 -8.41
CA ALA A 8 -37.60 9.14 -9.53
C ALA A 8 -36.69 10.35 -9.29
N PRO A 9 -35.42 10.32 -9.76
CA PRO A 9 -34.49 11.43 -9.60
C PRO A 9 -34.83 12.61 -10.51
N THR A 10 -34.69 13.83 -9.97
CA THR A 10 -34.82 15.10 -10.69
C THR A 10 -33.64 15.30 -11.65
N PRO A 11 -33.84 15.80 -12.88
CA PRO A 11 -32.72 16.02 -13.81
C PRO A 11 -31.82 17.17 -13.36
N ALA A 12 -30.50 16.97 -13.45
CA ALA A 12 -29.47 17.96 -13.17
C ALA A 12 -29.29 18.96 -14.33
N PRO A 13 -28.84 20.21 -14.06
CA PRO A 13 -28.60 21.21 -15.10
C PRO A 13 -27.34 20.88 -15.92
N VAL A 14 -27.39 21.22 -17.21
CA VAL A 14 -26.32 20.99 -18.19
C VAL A 14 -25.13 21.92 -17.93
N ALA A 15 -23.93 21.36 -17.75
CA ALA A 15 -22.68 22.11 -17.62
C ALA A 15 -22.07 22.43 -19.00
N PRO A 16 -21.36 23.56 -19.16
CA PRO A 16 -20.77 23.95 -20.44
C PRO A 16 -19.47 23.16 -20.75
N THR A 17 -19.25 22.94 -22.05
CA THR A 17 -18.17 22.16 -22.66
C THR A 17 -16.77 22.66 -22.27
N ALA A 18 -15.92 21.78 -21.73
CA ALA A 18 -14.51 22.05 -21.49
C ALA A 18 -13.63 21.67 -22.70
N ALA A 19 -12.64 22.52 -23.00
CA ALA A 19 -11.63 22.36 -24.05
C ALA A 19 -10.60 21.24 -23.72
N PRO A 20 -9.83 20.72 -24.70
CA PRO A 20 -8.99 19.55 -24.49
C PRO A 20 -7.71 19.90 -23.72
N SER A 21 -7.52 19.29 -22.55
CA SER A 21 -6.28 19.39 -21.77
C SER A 21 -5.20 18.48 -22.36
N GLY A 22 -4.07 19.10 -22.70
CA GLY A 22 -2.86 18.43 -23.20
C GLY A 22 -2.15 17.59 -22.14
N ALA A 23 -1.32 16.69 -22.66
CA ALA A 23 -0.30 15.85 -22.03
C ALA A 23 -0.09 16.03 -20.52
N GLY A 24 -0.42 14.97 -19.75
CA GLY A 24 -0.11 14.88 -18.34
C GLY A 24 1.40 14.91 -18.08
N PRO A 25 1.85 15.49 -16.95
CA PRO A 25 3.27 15.51 -16.62
C PRO A 25 3.75 14.09 -16.33
N GLY A 26 4.88 13.71 -16.91
CA GLY A 26 5.59 12.48 -16.54
C GLY A 26 5.95 12.54 -15.05
N THR A 27 5.59 11.49 -14.32
CA THR A 27 5.86 11.38 -12.88
C THR A 27 7.37 11.41 -12.65
N ALA A 28 7.84 12.43 -11.93
CA ALA A 28 9.22 12.49 -11.47
C ALA A 28 9.51 11.32 -10.53
N PRO A 29 10.75 10.78 -10.51
CA PRO A 29 11.12 9.74 -9.57
C PRO A 29 10.89 10.23 -8.12
N PRO A 30 10.47 9.33 -7.21
CA PRO A 30 10.19 9.70 -5.83
C PRO A 30 11.44 10.32 -5.19
N ALA A 31 11.25 11.41 -4.46
CA ALA A 31 12.35 12.06 -3.75
C ALA A 31 12.92 11.11 -2.68
N PRO A 32 14.25 11.03 -2.53
CA PRO A 32 14.86 10.21 -1.49
C PRO A 32 14.43 10.74 -0.10
N VAL A 33 14.10 9.81 0.81
CA VAL A 33 13.88 10.14 2.22
C VAL A 33 15.22 10.58 2.80
N THR A 34 15.35 11.86 3.15
CA THR A 34 16.59 12.43 3.70
C THR A 34 16.55 12.47 5.23
N GLY A 35 17.70 12.29 5.88
CA GLY A 35 17.81 12.38 7.33
C GLY A 35 17.52 11.10 8.12
N LEU A 36 17.36 9.94 7.45
CA LEU A 36 17.28 8.65 8.14
C LEU A 36 18.64 8.23 8.69
N SER A 37 18.65 7.65 9.89
CA SER A 37 19.87 7.01 10.41
C SER A 37 20.27 5.83 9.54
N GLU A 38 21.57 5.52 9.50
CA GLU A 38 22.11 4.38 8.76
C GLU A 38 21.41 3.05 9.09
N ALA A 39 21.03 2.83 10.35
CA ALA A 39 20.32 1.61 10.78
C ALA A 39 18.96 1.42 10.06
N TRP A 40 18.18 2.49 9.90
CA TRP A 40 16.91 2.45 9.17
C TRP A 40 17.09 2.22 7.67
N LEU A 41 18.14 2.81 7.08
CA LEU A 41 18.48 2.58 5.67
C LEU A 41 18.89 1.11 5.44
N ARG A 42 19.73 0.54 6.30
CA ARG A 42 20.11 -0.88 6.23
C ARG A 42 18.91 -1.81 6.39
N LEU A 43 18.03 -1.53 7.35
CA LEU A 43 16.82 -2.33 7.54
C LEU A 43 15.85 -2.22 6.35
N SER A 44 15.69 -1.03 5.77
CA SER A 44 14.87 -0.82 4.56
C SER A 44 15.40 -1.63 3.38
N ALA A 45 16.72 -1.66 3.17
CA ALA A 45 17.34 -2.51 2.16
C ALA A 45 17.11 -4.00 2.43
N ALA A 46 17.31 -4.45 3.68
CA ALA A 46 17.08 -5.85 4.04
C ALA A 46 15.61 -6.29 3.86
N PHE A 47 14.64 -5.41 4.13
CA PHE A 47 13.23 -5.69 3.80
C PHE A 47 12.95 -5.67 2.30
N THR A 48 13.68 -4.87 1.51
CA THR A 48 13.60 -4.89 0.05
C THR A 48 14.06 -6.25 -0.51
N ASP A 49 15.15 -6.79 0.02
CA ASP A 49 15.59 -8.13 -0.35
C ASP A 49 14.53 -9.17 0.05
N ALA A 50 14.02 -9.09 1.27
CA ALA A 50 13.01 -10.02 1.78
C ALA A 50 11.68 -9.97 1.02
N VAL A 51 11.26 -8.80 0.52
CA VAL A 51 9.98 -8.71 -0.23
C VAL A 51 10.06 -9.38 -1.60
N THR A 52 11.25 -9.47 -2.19
CA THR A 52 11.46 -10.22 -3.43
C THR A 52 11.08 -11.69 -3.22
N ASP A 53 11.48 -12.31 -2.11
CA ASP A 53 11.10 -13.69 -1.76
C ASP A 53 9.59 -13.86 -1.50
N LEU A 54 8.92 -12.80 -1.04
CA LEU A 54 7.48 -12.81 -0.72
C LEU A 54 6.59 -12.65 -1.95
N THR A 55 7.12 -12.08 -3.04
CA THR A 55 6.32 -11.60 -4.18
C THR A 55 6.80 -12.10 -5.54
N ASP A 56 8.03 -12.63 -5.62
CA ASP A 56 8.73 -12.95 -6.86
C ASP A 56 8.89 -11.73 -7.80
N ARG A 57 8.85 -10.50 -7.23
CA ARG A 57 9.02 -9.23 -7.93
C ARG A 57 10.32 -8.55 -7.55
N GLU A 58 11.14 -8.24 -8.55
CA GLU A 58 12.42 -7.52 -8.37
C GLU A 58 12.30 -5.99 -8.48
N ASP A 59 11.13 -5.49 -8.84
CA ASP A 59 10.90 -4.05 -9.03
C ASP A 59 10.41 -3.33 -7.76
N LEU A 60 10.16 -4.08 -6.69
CA LEU A 60 9.67 -3.53 -5.42
C LEU A 60 10.82 -2.93 -4.59
N THR A 61 10.49 -1.87 -3.86
CA THR A 61 11.36 -1.26 -2.84
C THR A 61 10.62 -1.16 -1.52
N VAL A 62 11.34 -1.26 -0.40
CA VAL A 62 10.78 -1.02 0.95
C VAL A 62 11.45 0.18 1.59
N GLN A 63 10.64 1.06 2.18
CA GLN A 63 11.09 2.17 3.02
C GLN A 63 10.53 1.97 4.43
N CYS A 64 11.40 1.82 5.42
CA CYS A 64 11.02 1.61 6.81
C CYS A 64 11.68 2.65 7.72
N ALA A 65 10.85 3.51 8.32
CA ALA A 65 11.28 4.52 9.29
C ALA A 65 10.07 5.08 10.06
N PRO A 66 10.26 5.64 11.27
CA PRO A 66 9.17 6.27 12.00
C PRO A 66 8.47 7.37 11.19
N GLY A 67 7.14 7.33 11.13
CA GLY A 67 6.31 8.31 10.44
C GLY A 67 6.05 8.07 8.95
N LEU A 68 6.57 6.96 8.39
CA LEU A 68 6.15 6.47 7.07
C LEU A 68 4.78 5.76 7.15
N GLY A 69 4.32 5.13 6.08
CA GLY A 69 3.05 4.38 6.08
C GLY A 69 1.79 5.25 5.99
N ARG A 70 1.96 6.57 5.80
CA ARG A 70 0.87 7.53 5.50
C ARG A 70 -0.28 7.52 6.50
N GLY A 71 0.04 7.25 7.76
CA GLY A 71 -0.94 7.17 8.86
C GLY A 71 -1.46 5.76 9.15
N ALA A 72 -1.03 4.76 8.38
CA ALA A 72 -1.23 3.33 8.66
C ALA A 72 0.10 2.66 9.05
N PRO A 73 0.07 1.45 9.64
CA PRO A 73 1.31 0.72 9.97
C PRO A 73 2.21 0.45 8.77
N GLY A 74 1.61 0.30 7.59
CA GLY A 74 2.28 0.26 6.30
C GLY A 74 1.31 0.62 5.18
N CYS A 75 1.85 0.85 3.99
CA CYS A 75 1.07 0.91 2.75
C CYS A 75 1.93 0.60 1.53
N PHE A 76 1.37 -0.11 0.57
CA PHE A 76 1.90 -0.19 -0.79
C PHE A 76 1.48 1.03 -1.60
N VAL A 77 2.43 1.65 -2.30
CA VAL A 77 2.22 2.78 -3.21
C VAL A 77 2.44 2.31 -4.65
N PRO A 78 1.36 1.94 -5.40
CA PRO A 78 1.49 1.31 -6.70
C PRO A 78 2.26 2.14 -7.73
N ALA A 79 2.09 3.46 -7.70
CA ALA A 79 2.73 4.38 -8.63
C ALA A 79 4.27 4.41 -8.51
N LEU A 80 4.81 3.95 -7.38
CA LEU A 80 6.25 3.96 -7.08
C LEU A 80 6.86 2.56 -7.00
N ALA A 81 6.02 1.50 -7.02
CA ALA A 81 6.43 0.15 -6.64
C ALA A 81 7.13 0.13 -5.27
N THR A 82 6.64 0.92 -4.31
CA THR A 82 7.25 1.08 -2.97
C THR A 82 6.28 0.64 -1.88
N ILE A 83 6.77 -0.13 -0.92
CA ILE A 83 6.11 -0.39 0.36
C ILE A 83 6.71 0.56 1.39
N GLU A 84 5.86 1.34 2.04
CA GLU A 84 6.23 2.18 3.17
C GLU A 84 5.81 1.49 4.48
N LEU A 85 6.69 1.45 5.47
CA LEU A 85 6.45 0.86 6.79
C LEU A 85 6.74 1.88 7.88
N ASP A 86 5.78 2.10 8.79
CA ASP A 86 6.00 2.97 9.93
C ASP A 86 6.84 2.26 11.00
N GLY A 87 8.09 2.69 11.11
CA GLY A 87 9.10 2.14 12.02
C GLY A 87 8.70 2.13 13.50
N ILE A 88 7.68 2.89 13.93
CA ILE A 88 7.18 2.81 15.32
C ILE A 88 6.67 1.40 15.67
N HIS A 89 6.23 0.62 14.67
CA HIS A 89 5.72 -0.73 14.85
C HIS A 89 6.82 -1.78 14.96
N LEU A 90 8.09 -1.44 14.68
CA LEU A 90 9.21 -2.38 14.79
C LEU A 90 9.42 -2.84 16.22
N ARG A 91 9.30 -1.93 17.19
CA ARG A 91 9.51 -2.17 18.64
C ARG A 91 10.85 -2.84 18.99
N GLN A 92 11.82 -2.77 18.08
CA GLN A 92 13.19 -3.25 18.23
C GLN A 92 14.16 -2.15 17.81
N ASP A 93 15.43 -2.29 18.17
CA ASP A 93 16.49 -1.48 17.57
C ASP A 93 16.70 -1.95 16.11
N PRO A 94 16.49 -1.07 15.10
CA PRO A 94 16.67 -1.43 13.70
C PRO A 94 18.08 -1.89 13.37
N GLY A 95 19.10 -1.45 14.13
CA GLY A 95 20.49 -1.87 13.94
C GLY A 95 20.75 -3.34 14.29
N THR A 96 19.81 -4.00 14.97
CA THR A 96 19.91 -5.38 15.47
C THR A 96 19.00 -6.37 14.73
N CYS A 97 18.27 -5.90 13.72
CA CYS A 97 17.32 -6.70 12.96
C CYS A 97 17.97 -7.18 11.65
N ASP A 98 17.76 -8.44 11.31
CA ASP A 98 18.18 -9.07 10.07
C ASP A 98 17.06 -10.00 9.54
N PRO A 99 16.15 -9.49 8.69
CA PRO A 99 15.03 -10.25 8.17
C PRO A 99 15.44 -11.36 7.20
N SER A 100 16.72 -11.47 6.81
CA SER A 100 17.19 -12.63 6.04
C SER A 100 17.15 -13.93 6.85
N TRP A 101 17.13 -13.83 8.19
CA TRP A 101 17.04 -14.98 9.09
C TRP A 101 15.58 -15.21 9.50
N PRO A 102 14.97 -16.36 9.16
CA PRO A 102 13.57 -16.61 9.45
C PRO A 102 13.19 -16.45 10.93
N THR A 103 14.06 -16.88 11.85
CA THR A 103 13.85 -16.75 13.30
C THR A 103 13.94 -15.32 13.82
N ASP A 104 14.62 -14.42 13.11
CA ASP A 104 14.71 -13.01 13.53
C ASP A 104 13.37 -12.29 13.33
N ARG A 105 12.61 -12.68 12.32
CA ARG A 105 11.27 -12.13 11.99
C ARG A 105 10.29 -12.30 13.17
N ASP A 106 10.45 -13.34 13.97
CA ASP A 106 9.65 -13.62 15.16
C ASP A 106 9.85 -12.58 16.28
N ARG A 107 10.93 -11.77 16.25
CA ARG A 107 11.19 -10.69 17.21
C ARG A 107 10.35 -9.43 16.95
N TYR A 108 9.84 -9.27 15.73
CA TYR A 108 9.02 -8.13 15.31
C TYR A 108 7.83 -8.61 14.45
N PRO A 109 6.98 -9.51 14.98
CA PRO A 109 5.97 -10.21 14.19
C PRO A 109 4.92 -9.26 13.62
N ALA A 110 4.61 -8.15 14.31
CA ALA A 110 3.71 -7.13 13.80
C ALA A 110 4.28 -6.45 12.55
N MET A 111 5.55 -6.03 12.57
CA MET A 111 6.20 -5.41 11.42
C MET A 111 6.33 -6.39 10.25
N TRP A 112 6.72 -7.64 10.53
CA TRP A 112 6.81 -8.67 9.50
C TRP A 112 5.43 -9.00 8.88
N GLY A 113 4.38 -9.05 9.70
CA GLY A 113 3.01 -9.21 9.25
C GLY A 113 2.55 -8.09 8.32
N VAL A 114 2.82 -6.83 8.70
CA VAL A 114 2.51 -5.66 7.84
C VAL A 114 3.29 -5.73 6.51
N LEU A 115 4.60 -6.01 6.53
CA LEU A 115 5.36 -6.17 5.29
C LEU A 115 4.75 -7.27 4.39
N THR A 116 4.38 -8.41 4.96
CA THR A 116 3.77 -9.53 4.22
C THR A 116 2.41 -9.14 3.64
N HIS A 117 1.62 -8.36 4.39
CA HIS A 117 0.33 -7.84 3.96
C HIS A 117 0.49 -6.85 2.80
N GLU A 118 1.42 -5.89 2.88
CA GLU A 118 1.65 -4.95 1.77
C GLU A 118 2.25 -5.63 0.53
N ALA A 119 3.08 -6.65 0.74
CA ALA A 119 3.59 -7.52 -0.33
C ALA A 119 2.45 -8.26 -1.05
N ALA A 120 1.42 -8.69 -0.30
CA ALA A 120 0.23 -9.29 -0.87
C ALA A 120 -0.56 -8.28 -1.71
N HIS A 121 -0.71 -7.03 -1.24
CA HIS A 121 -1.28 -5.97 -2.06
C HIS A 121 -0.51 -5.76 -3.36
N ALA A 122 0.82 -5.66 -3.27
CA ALA A 122 1.69 -5.45 -4.43
C ALA A 122 1.61 -6.60 -5.46
N THR A 123 1.32 -7.82 -5.02
CA THR A 123 1.27 -9.00 -5.90
C THR A 123 -0.14 -9.22 -6.47
N HIS A 124 -1.16 -9.07 -5.63
CA HIS A 124 -2.49 -9.58 -5.91
C HIS A 124 -3.49 -8.50 -6.28
N THR A 125 -3.29 -7.23 -5.89
CA THR A 125 -4.18 -6.12 -6.26
C THR A 125 -3.98 -5.78 -7.73
N ARG A 126 -5.05 -5.87 -8.53
CA ARG A 126 -5.00 -5.67 -10.01
C ARG A 126 -5.88 -4.53 -10.52
N TRP A 127 -6.39 -3.72 -9.62
CA TRP A 127 -7.33 -2.65 -9.94
C TRP A 127 -7.03 -1.41 -9.09
N ASN A 128 -7.50 -0.26 -9.56
CA ASN A 128 -7.47 1.00 -8.82
C ASN A 128 -8.90 1.52 -8.70
N VAL A 129 -9.18 2.30 -7.66
CA VAL A 129 -10.45 3.01 -7.51
C VAL A 129 -10.67 3.91 -8.74
N PRO A 130 -11.74 3.72 -9.52
CA PRO A 130 -12.00 4.55 -10.69
C PRO A 130 -12.28 6.01 -10.31
N ASP A 131 -11.86 6.95 -11.16
CA ASP A 131 -12.19 8.36 -11.00
C ASP A 131 -13.70 8.57 -10.94
N GLY A 132 -14.16 9.33 -9.93
CA GLY A 132 -15.57 9.62 -9.71
C GLY A 132 -16.39 8.48 -9.11
N ALA A 133 -15.76 7.38 -8.67
CA ALA A 133 -16.45 6.34 -7.91
C ALA A 133 -17.07 6.93 -6.62
N PRO A 134 -18.31 6.54 -6.25
CA PRO A 134 -18.89 6.96 -4.97
C PRO A 134 -18.02 6.50 -3.80
N VAL A 135 -17.70 7.41 -2.87
CA VAL A 135 -16.79 7.15 -1.74
C VAL A 135 -17.16 5.87 -0.98
N ALA A 136 -18.43 5.71 -0.61
CA ALA A 136 -18.89 4.53 0.12
C ALA A 136 -18.71 3.21 -0.65
N ALA A 137 -18.79 3.24 -1.99
CA ALA A 137 -18.56 2.06 -2.81
C ALA A 137 -17.06 1.74 -2.92
N ALA A 138 -16.22 2.77 -3.04
CA ALA A 138 -14.77 2.63 -3.04
C ALA A 138 -14.27 2.06 -1.69
N ASP A 139 -14.74 2.61 -0.57
CA ASP A 139 -14.38 2.14 0.77
C ASP A 139 -14.79 0.68 0.98
N ALA A 140 -15.99 0.29 0.53
CA ALA A 140 -16.45 -1.09 0.61
C ALA A 140 -15.59 -2.04 -0.25
N ALA A 141 -15.21 -1.62 -1.45
CA ALA A 141 -14.36 -2.41 -2.34
C ALA A 141 -12.95 -2.58 -1.76
N LEU A 142 -12.36 -1.52 -1.20
CA LEU A 142 -11.07 -1.58 -0.52
C LEU A 142 -11.12 -2.49 0.70
N ALA A 143 -12.16 -2.39 1.54
CA ALA A 143 -12.31 -3.26 2.71
C ALA A 143 -12.43 -4.76 2.35
N LEU A 144 -13.05 -5.09 1.21
CA LEU A 144 -13.10 -6.46 0.70
C LEU A 144 -11.76 -6.93 0.12
N GLU A 145 -10.96 -6.01 -0.41
CA GLU A 145 -9.64 -6.30 -0.96
C GLU A 145 -8.68 -6.84 0.12
N GLU A 146 -8.75 -6.29 1.34
CA GLU A 146 -7.94 -6.71 2.49
C GLU A 146 -8.00 -8.23 2.74
N SER A 147 -9.21 -8.79 2.85
CA SER A 147 -9.36 -10.24 3.06
C SER A 147 -9.01 -11.04 1.81
N ARG A 148 -9.20 -10.47 0.61
CA ARG A 148 -8.94 -11.16 -0.66
C ARG A 148 -7.43 -11.34 -0.90
N ILE A 149 -6.63 -10.31 -0.65
CA ILE A 149 -5.17 -10.35 -0.84
C ILE A 149 -4.51 -11.25 0.20
N GLU A 150 -4.99 -11.28 1.45
CA GLU A 150 -4.48 -12.19 2.47
C GLU A 150 -4.75 -13.66 2.12
N ALA A 151 -5.98 -13.96 1.69
CA ALA A 151 -6.32 -15.31 1.23
C ALA A 151 -5.47 -15.72 0.02
N ALA A 152 -5.25 -14.83 -0.95
CA ALA A 152 -4.40 -15.10 -2.10
C ALA A 152 -2.93 -15.36 -1.69
N GLN A 153 -2.39 -14.59 -0.75
CA GLN A 153 -1.01 -14.73 -0.30
C GLN A 153 -0.76 -16.05 0.44
N ILE A 154 -1.72 -16.56 1.20
CA ILE A 154 -1.62 -17.87 1.87
C ILE A 154 -1.62 -19.03 0.85
N HIS A 155 -2.25 -18.83 -0.32
CA HIS A 155 -2.40 -19.85 -1.35
C HIS A 155 -1.32 -19.80 -2.45
N ARG A 156 -0.30 -18.93 -2.34
CA ARG A 156 0.79 -18.85 -3.31
C ARG A 156 1.73 -20.05 -3.26
#